data_AF-A0A1B8FTE1-F1
#
_entry.id   AF-A0A1B8FTE1-F1
#
_cell.length_a   1.000
_cell.length_b   1.000
_cell.length_c   1.000
_cell.angle_alpha   90.00
_cell.angle_beta   90.00
_cell.angle_gamma   90.00
#
_symmetry.space_group_name_H-M   'P 1'
#
loop_
_entity.id
_entity.type
_entity.pdbx_description
1 polymer ?
#
loop_
_entity_poly.entity_id
_entity_poly.type
_entity_poly.pdbx_seq_one_letter_code
_entity_poly.pdbx_strand_id
1 'polypeptide(L)'
;MAQPGESGHGPGTFGTFEDLGLAIIGLGVEYPAFQLTPPDLRALAKRHYPDSPAPASTRFSIGTIDDPFVNRRKAPAIAELSKIFMKAGVALAVAAAQKALTEARLDVSEITHIVSTTCTNSSNPGFDHYVYKKLGLSHTVEKVLLHGVGCAGGLSGA
;
A
#
# COMPACT_ATOMS: atom_id res chain seq x y z
N MET A 1 48.97 -16.34 3.74
CA MET A 1 48.90 -15.50 2.54
C MET A 1 48.17 -16.29 1.46
N ALA A 2 47.16 -15.67 0.82
CA ALA A 2 46.22 -16.19 -0.21
C ALA A 2 45.17 -17.22 0.27
N GLN A 3 43.87 -17.17 -0.10
CA GLN A 3 42.89 -16.13 -0.47
C GLN A 3 41.48 -16.74 -0.21
N PRO A 4 40.41 -15.94 -0.08
CA PRO A 4 39.09 -16.37 0.40
C PRO A 4 38.17 -16.90 -0.71
N GLY A 5 37.38 -17.92 -0.39
CA GLY A 5 36.36 -18.48 -1.28
C GLY A 5 35.16 -17.55 -1.44
N GLU A 6 34.79 -17.33 -2.69
CA GLU A 6 33.61 -16.59 -3.13
C GLU A 6 32.33 -17.28 -2.66
N SER A 7 31.54 -16.61 -1.82
CA SER A 7 30.14 -16.97 -1.59
C SER A 7 29.28 -16.23 -2.62
N GLY A 8 28.80 -16.98 -3.62
CA GLY A 8 27.91 -16.47 -4.67
C GLY A 8 26.62 -15.84 -4.12
N HIS A 9 26.19 -14.78 -4.82
CA HIS A 9 24.99 -14.01 -4.56
C HIS A 9 23.75 -14.77 -5.05
N GLY A 10 23.12 -15.55 -4.17
CA GLY A 10 21.79 -16.13 -4.40
C GLY A 10 20.68 -15.08 -4.21
N PRO A 11 19.52 -15.22 -4.89
CA PRO A 11 18.39 -14.31 -4.68
C PRO A 11 17.92 -14.41 -3.23
N GLY A 12 17.82 -13.27 -2.55
CA GLY A 12 17.50 -13.20 -1.12
C GLY A 12 16.10 -13.74 -0.84
N THR A 13 16.01 -14.90 -0.20
CA THR A 13 14.76 -15.42 0.36
C THR A 13 14.46 -14.67 1.66
N PHE A 14 13.33 -13.96 1.69
CA PHE A 14 12.91 -13.19 2.87
C PHE A 14 12.14 -14.09 3.84
N GLY A 15 12.87 -14.91 4.60
CA GLY A 15 12.28 -15.77 5.64
C GLY A 15 11.63 -17.05 5.09
N THR A 16 12.16 -18.19 5.50
CA THR A 16 11.61 -19.52 5.23
C THR A 16 10.98 -20.06 6.52
N PHE A 17 9.74 -20.54 6.43
CA PHE A 17 9.07 -21.28 7.51
C PHE A 17 9.07 -22.75 7.12
N GLU A 18 10.27 -23.35 7.16
CA GLU A 18 10.59 -24.64 6.54
C GLU A 18 9.69 -25.78 7.03
N ASP A 19 9.39 -25.80 8.33
CA ASP A 19 8.51 -26.81 8.94
C ASP A 19 7.04 -26.71 8.46
N LEU A 20 6.64 -25.56 7.91
CA LEU A 20 5.29 -25.29 7.40
C LEU A 20 5.22 -25.31 5.87
N GLY A 21 6.37 -25.35 5.18
CA GLY A 21 6.43 -25.23 3.72
C GLY A 21 5.99 -23.85 3.19
N LEU A 22 6.16 -22.78 3.99
CA LEU A 22 5.79 -21.41 3.60
C LEU A 22 7.02 -20.53 3.41
N ALA A 23 6.99 -19.64 2.42
CA ALA A 23 8.06 -18.68 2.16
C ALA A 23 7.49 -17.39 1.55
N ILE A 24 8.08 -16.25 1.91
CA ILE A 24 7.88 -14.99 1.18
C ILE A 24 8.89 -14.95 0.05
N ILE A 25 8.39 -15.05 -1.18
CA ILE A 25 9.21 -15.15 -2.40
C ILE A 25 9.29 -13.85 -3.21
N GLY A 26 8.53 -12.81 -2.84
CA GLY A 26 8.60 -11.49 -3.46
C GLY A 26 7.90 -10.43 -2.63
N LEU A 27 8.44 -9.21 -2.68
CA LEU A 27 8.01 -8.04 -1.93
C LEU A 27 7.88 -6.85 -2.87
N GLY A 28 6.92 -5.97 -2.59
CA GLY A 28 6.67 -4.81 -3.43
C GLY A 28 6.11 -3.67 -2.63
N VAL A 29 6.73 -2.49 -2.76
CA VAL A 29 6.30 -1.27 -2.08
C VAL A 29 6.14 -0.16 -3.13
N GLU A 30 5.04 0.58 -3.00
CA GLU A 30 4.79 1.79 -3.79
C GLU A 30 4.32 2.90 -2.86
N TYR A 31 5.08 4.00 -2.83
CA TYR A 31 4.69 5.22 -2.14
C TYR A 31 4.15 6.23 -3.16
N PRO A 32 3.20 7.10 -2.77
CA PRO A 32 2.83 8.20 -3.62
C PRO A 32 3.98 9.21 -3.75
N ALA A 33 3.93 10.01 -4.82
CA ALA A 33 5.05 10.86 -5.23
C ALA A 33 5.38 12.02 -4.28
N PHE A 34 4.43 12.48 -3.46
CA PHE A 34 4.61 13.66 -2.61
C PHE A 34 5.03 13.29 -1.19
N GLN A 35 5.87 14.13 -0.61
CA GLN A 35 6.17 14.13 0.81
C GLN A 35 5.71 15.45 1.42
N LEU A 36 4.90 15.37 2.46
CA LEU A 36 4.50 16.51 3.27
C LEU A 36 5.44 16.61 4.46
N THR A 37 6.12 17.73 4.59
CA THR A 37 7.05 18.02 5.68
C THR A 37 6.31 18.58 6.90
N PRO A 38 6.95 18.62 8.09
CA PRO A 38 6.34 19.26 9.26
C PRO A 38 5.91 20.72 9.04
N PRO A 39 6.69 21.58 8.34
CA PRO A 39 6.23 22.90 7.92
C PRO A 39 4.95 22.87 7.07
N ASP A 40 4.84 21.96 6.11
CA ASP A 40 3.66 21.85 5.24
C ASP A 40 2.41 21.52 6.05
N LEU A 41 2.50 20.53 6.94
CA LEU A 41 1.40 20.11 7.80
C LEU A 41 0.98 21.21 8.77
N ARG A 42 1.94 21.98 9.31
CA ARG A 42 1.64 23.16 10.14
C ARG A 42 0.96 24.26 9.33
N ALA A 43 1.40 24.49 8.10
CA ALA A 43 0.78 25.47 7.21
C ALA A 43 -0.67 25.07 6.90
N LEU A 44 -0.93 23.81 6.57
CA LEU A 44 -2.29 23.31 6.35
C LEU A 44 -3.15 23.43 7.60
N ALA A 45 -2.64 23.07 8.78
CA ALA A 45 -3.37 23.19 10.04
C ALA A 45 -3.76 24.66 10.34
N LYS A 46 -2.82 25.60 10.20
CA LYS A 46 -3.04 27.05 10.41
C LYS A 46 -4.10 27.65 9.47
N ARG A 47 -4.32 27.07 8.28
CA ARG A 47 -5.37 27.53 7.34
C ARG A 47 -6.78 27.27 7.88
N HIS A 48 -6.96 26.26 8.72
CA HIS A 48 -8.28 25.77 9.13
C HIS A 48 -8.53 25.87 10.65
N TYR A 49 -7.47 25.95 11.45
CA TYR A 49 -7.56 25.88 12.91
C TYR A 49 -6.63 26.90 13.58
N PRO A 50 -6.97 27.35 14.80
CA PRO A 50 -6.05 28.12 15.64
C PRO A 50 -4.75 27.34 15.93
N ASP A 51 -3.69 28.07 16.28
CA ASP A 51 -2.40 27.48 16.61
C ASP A 51 -2.50 26.48 17.78
N SER A 52 -1.89 25.30 17.60
CA SER A 52 -1.82 24.27 18.63
C SER A 52 -0.47 23.52 18.57
N PRO A 53 0.05 23.04 19.71
CA PRO A 53 1.31 22.31 19.77
C PRO A 53 1.11 20.84 19.35
N ALA A 54 0.79 20.61 18.07
CA ALA A 54 0.70 19.27 17.52
C ALA A 54 2.05 18.83 16.91
N PRO A 55 2.59 17.66 17.30
CA PRO A 55 3.79 17.12 16.66
C PRO A 55 3.47 16.76 15.21
N ALA A 56 4.37 17.12 14.30
CA ALA A 56 4.28 16.80 12.89
C ALA A 56 5.57 16.12 12.43
N SER A 57 5.43 15.05 11.65
CA SER A 57 6.51 14.29 11.03
C SER A 57 6.36 14.34 9.51
N THR A 58 7.45 14.13 8.76
CA THR A 58 7.37 13.97 7.31
C THR A 58 6.56 12.73 6.95
N ARG A 59 5.64 12.84 5.99
CA ARG A 59 4.73 11.76 5.58
C ARG A 59 4.53 11.74 4.06
N PHE A 60 4.43 10.56 3.49
CA PHE A 60 4.05 10.39 2.09
C PHE A 60 2.56 10.73 1.88
N SER A 61 2.24 11.34 0.75
CA SER A 61 0.90 11.80 0.41
C SER A 61 0.61 11.68 -1.08
N ILE A 62 -0.64 11.41 -1.43
CA ILE A 62 -1.15 11.36 -2.82
C ILE A 62 -1.32 12.75 -3.46
N GLY A 63 -1.19 13.82 -2.67
CA GLY A 63 -1.31 15.21 -3.11
C GLY A 63 -0.54 16.16 -2.21
N THR A 64 -0.52 17.44 -2.58
CA THR A 64 0.15 18.50 -1.81
C THR A 64 -0.82 19.17 -0.85
N ILE A 65 -0.30 20.01 0.05
CA ILE A 65 -1.13 20.83 0.94
C ILE A 65 -1.94 21.89 0.19
N ASP A 66 -1.68 22.13 -1.09
CA ASP A 66 -2.38 23.13 -1.91
C ASP A 66 -3.50 22.52 -2.75
N ASP A 67 -3.75 21.21 -2.63
CA ASP A 67 -4.86 20.56 -3.30
C ASP A 67 -6.19 21.21 -2.87
N PRO A 68 -7.03 21.71 -3.80
CA PRO A 68 -8.32 22.29 -3.48
C PRO A 68 -9.23 21.35 -2.69
N PHE A 69 -9.02 20.03 -2.79
CA PHE A 69 -9.74 19.02 -2.05
C PHE A 69 -9.53 19.14 -0.53
N VAL A 70 -8.31 19.41 -0.08
CA VAL A 70 -7.98 19.50 1.36
C VAL A 70 -8.10 20.92 1.92
N ASN A 71 -8.29 21.93 1.07
CA ASN A 71 -8.39 23.36 1.47
C ASN A 71 -9.83 23.90 1.50
N ARG A 72 -10.84 23.03 1.45
CA ARG A 72 -12.24 23.46 1.50
C ARG A 72 -12.63 23.91 2.90
N ARG A 73 -13.65 24.77 3.00
CA ARG A 73 -14.22 25.19 4.28
C ARG A 73 -14.78 24.01 5.10
N LYS A 74 -15.33 22.99 4.43
CA LYS A 74 -15.82 21.77 5.05
C LYS A 74 -14.90 20.61 4.70
N ALA A 75 -14.67 19.73 5.66
CA ALA A 75 -13.96 18.48 5.41
C ALA A 75 -14.69 17.66 4.31
N PRO A 76 -13.94 16.91 3.49
CA PRO A 76 -14.53 16.10 2.43
C PRO A 76 -15.51 15.04 2.95
N ALA A 77 -16.56 14.77 2.17
CA ALA A 77 -17.47 13.67 2.49
C ALA A 77 -16.80 12.31 2.21
N ILE A 78 -17.25 11.26 2.92
CA ILE A 78 -16.71 9.91 2.78
C ILE A 78 -16.75 9.39 1.32
N ALA A 79 -17.79 9.74 0.56
CA ALA A 79 -17.91 9.37 -0.85
C ALA A 79 -16.80 10.00 -1.72
N GLU A 80 -16.38 11.22 -1.39
CA GLU A 80 -15.30 11.91 -2.11
C GLU A 80 -13.93 11.33 -1.74
N LEU A 81 -13.73 10.99 -0.46
CA LEU A 81 -12.54 10.27 0.00
C LEU A 81 -12.40 8.92 -0.70
N SER A 82 -13.50 8.15 -0.79
CA SER A 82 -13.53 6.87 -1.50
C SER A 82 -13.19 7.05 -2.99
N LYS A 83 -13.74 8.07 -3.66
CA LYS A 83 -13.41 8.37 -5.06
C LYS A 83 -11.91 8.61 -5.28
N ILE A 84 -11.27 9.33 -4.36
CA ILE A 84 -9.82 9.57 -4.42
C ILE A 84 -9.03 8.31 -4.14
N PHE A 85 -9.44 7.52 -3.14
CA PHE A 85 -8.84 6.23 -2.84
C PHE A 85 -8.87 5.30 -4.06
N MET A 86 -10.03 5.20 -4.73
CA MET A 86 -10.19 4.36 -5.92
C MET A 86 -9.33 4.82 -7.10
N LYS A 87 -9.00 6.10 -7.18
CA LYS A 87 -8.12 6.65 -8.23
C LYS A 87 -6.64 6.42 -7.90
N ALA A 88 -6.20 6.91 -6.74
CA ALA A 88 -4.78 6.94 -6.36
C ALA A 88 -4.35 5.66 -5.62
N GLY A 89 -5.10 5.25 -4.61
CA GLY A 89 -4.79 4.07 -3.78
C GLY A 89 -4.74 2.78 -4.58
N VAL A 90 -5.72 2.55 -5.48
CA VAL A 90 -5.72 1.37 -6.35
C VAL A 90 -4.50 1.35 -7.28
N ALA A 91 -4.06 2.51 -7.80
CA ALA A 91 -2.89 2.57 -8.67
C ALA A 91 -1.60 2.19 -7.90
N LEU A 92 -1.46 2.66 -6.66
CA LEU A 92 -0.34 2.29 -5.79
C LEU A 92 -0.35 0.80 -5.46
N ALA A 93 -1.53 0.24 -5.13
CA ALA A 93 -1.67 -1.19 -4.83
C ALA A 93 -1.30 -2.08 -6.03
N VAL A 94 -1.71 -1.69 -7.25
CA VAL A 94 -1.34 -2.42 -8.47
C VAL A 94 0.16 -2.37 -8.70
N ALA A 95 0.79 -1.20 -8.59
CA ALA A 95 2.24 -1.06 -8.78
C ALA A 95 3.03 -1.86 -7.74
N ALA A 96 2.62 -1.83 -6.46
CA ALA A 96 3.23 -2.64 -5.41
C ALA A 96 3.10 -4.15 -5.71
N ALA A 97 1.90 -4.62 -6.09
CA ALA A 97 1.69 -6.02 -6.43
C ALA A 97 2.52 -6.47 -7.65
N GLN A 98 2.64 -5.62 -8.69
CA GLN A 98 3.46 -5.91 -9.86
C GLN A 98 4.95 -6.06 -9.50
N LYS A 99 5.47 -5.21 -8.61
CA LYS A 99 6.85 -5.35 -8.11
C LYS A 99 7.05 -6.67 -7.36
N ALA A 100 6.11 -7.04 -6.48
CA ALA A 100 6.17 -8.29 -5.73
C ALA A 100 6.13 -9.52 -6.67
N LEU A 101 5.25 -9.52 -7.67
CA LEU A 101 5.18 -10.58 -8.69
C LEU A 101 6.46 -10.67 -9.52
N THR A 102 7.02 -9.51 -9.89
CA THR A 102 8.28 -9.44 -10.66
C THR A 102 9.44 -10.04 -9.85
N GLU A 103 9.54 -9.71 -8.56
CA GLU A 103 10.57 -10.28 -7.68
C GLU A 103 10.36 -11.77 -7.46
N ALA A 104 9.12 -12.21 -7.25
CA ALA A 104 8.74 -13.62 -7.11
C ALA A 104 8.94 -14.43 -8.39
N ARG A 105 9.09 -13.76 -9.55
CA ARG A 105 9.17 -14.39 -10.88
C ARG A 105 7.97 -15.29 -11.19
N LEU A 106 6.79 -14.90 -10.71
CA LEU A 106 5.54 -15.60 -10.95
C LEU A 106 4.72 -14.91 -12.03
N ASP A 107 4.06 -15.72 -12.85
CA ASP A 107 2.98 -15.25 -13.71
C ASP A 107 1.70 -15.05 -12.89
N VAL A 108 0.86 -14.10 -13.30
CA VAL A 108 -0.43 -13.82 -12.64
C VAL A 108 -1.36 -15.03 -12.64
N SER A 109 -1.21 -15.96 -13.59
CA SER A 109 -1.98 -17.22 -13.64
C SER A 109 -1.62 -18.20 -12.52
N GLU A 110 -0.47 -18.04 -11.86
CA GLU A 110 -0.03 -18.88 -10.75
C GLU A 110 -0.61 -18.44 -9.40
N ILE A 111 -1.24 -17.26 -9.35
CA ILE A 111 -1.86 -16.73 -8.13
C ILE A 111 -3.19 -17.43 -7.88
N THR A 112 -3.34 -18.02 -6.71
CA THR A 112 -4.54 -18.73 -6.28
C THR A 112 -5.43 -17.91 -5.36
N HIS A 113 -4.83 -17.07 -4.50
CA HIS A 113 -5.51 -16.29 -3.48
C HIS A 113 -5.01 -14.85 -3.45
N ILE A 114 -5.90 -13.93 -3.11
CA ILE A 114 -5.58 -12.54 -2.77
C ILE A 114 -6.13 -12.23 -1.38
N VAL A 115 -5.24 -11.85 -0.48
CA VAL A 115 -5.61 -11.27 0.82
C VAL A 115 -5.28 -9.80 0.79
N SER A 116 -6.30 -8.97 0.91
CA SER A 116 -6.21 -7.50 0.88
C SER A 116 -6.67 -6.92 2.20
N THR A 117 -6.13 -5.76 2.57
CA THR A 117 -6.54 -5.04 3.78
C THR A 117 -6.49 -3.53 3.55
N THR A 118 -7.47 -2.82 4.11
CA THR A 118 -7.43 -1.36 4.22
C THR A 118 -8.36 -0.91 5.35
N CYS A 119 -8.01 0.19 6.02
CA CYS A 119 -8.88 0.86 6.99
C CYS A 119 -9.32 2.26 6.52
N THR A 120 -8.91 2.68 5.32
CA THR A 120 -9.14 4.05 4.80
C THR A 120 -10.16 4.11 3.66
N ASN A 121 -10.77 2.98 3.29
CA ASN A 121 -11.84 2.91 2.31
C ASN A 121 -12.85 1.82 2.66
N SER A 122 -14.11 2.02 2.25
CA SER A 122 -15.16 1.02 2.29
C SER A 122 -15.96 1.13 0.99
N SER A 123 -16.05 0.03 0.23
CA SER A 123 -16.77 -0.01 -1.05
C SER A 123 -17.27 -1.42 -1.37
N ASN A 124 -18.33 -1.51 -2.17
CA ASN A 124 -18.81 -2.76 -2.75
C ASN A 124 -19.06 -2.57 -4.26
N PRO A 125 -18.27 -3.20 -5.15
CA PRO A 125 -17.12 -4.07 -4.88
C PRO A 125 -15.98 -3.38 -4.11
N GLY A 126 -15.19 -4.17 -3.36
CA GLY A 126 -14.01 -3.71 -2.65
C GLY A 126 -12.87 -3.29 -3.59
N PHE A 127 -11.86 -2.60 -3.08
CA PHE A 127 -10.73 -2.12 -3.89
C PHE A 127 -9.88 -3.28 -4.47
N ASP A 128 -9.84 -4.40 -3.75
CA ASP A 128 -9.24 -5.68 -4.14
C ASP A 128 -9.73 -6.11 -5.53
N HIS A 129 -11.02 -5.95 -5.82
CA HIS A 129 -11.60 -6.30 -7.12
C HIS A 129 -11.02 -5.46 -8.27
N TYR A 130 -10.71 -4.19 -8.03
CA TYR A 130 -10.15 -3.31 -9.04
C TYR A 130 -8.66 -3.56 -9.25
N VAL A 131 -7.93 -3.88 -8.18
CA VAL A 131 -6.53 -4.33 -8.27
C VAL A 131 -6.47 -5.64 -9.06
N TYR A 132 -7.29 -6.61 -8.66
CA TYR A 132 -7.47 -7.90 -9.32
C TYR A 132 -7.66 -7.75 -10.83
N LYS A 133 -8.61 -6.90 -11.25
CA LYS A 133 -8.91 -6.66 -12.66
C LYS A 133 -7.74 -6.01 -13.41
N LYS A 134 -7.01 -5.11 -12.76
CA LYS A 134 -5.86 -4.42 -13.35
C LYS A 134 -4.62 -5.31 -13.47
N LEU A 135 -4.48 -6.31 -12.60
CA LEU A 135 -3.42 -7.32 -12.69
C LEU A 135 -3.72 -8.41 -13.73
N GLY A 136 -4.97 -8.54 -14.18
CA GLY A 136 -5.34 -9.57 -15.15
C GLY A 136 -5.48 -10.97 -14.54
N LEU A 137 -5.80 -11.05 -13.25
CA LEU A 137 -5.93 -12.31 -12.51
C LEU A 137 -7.14 -13.14 -12.98
N SER A 138 -7.05 -14.46 -12.85
CA SER A 138 -8.12 -15.41 -13.24
C SER A 138 -9.38 -15.25 -12.41
N HIS A 139 -10.56 -15.51 -12.97
CA HIS A 139 -11.85 -15.48 -12.24
C HIS A 139 -11.96 -16.56 -11.16
N THR A 140 -11.06 -17.53 -11.16
CA THR A 140 -10.97 -18.60 -10.15
C THR A 140 -10.22 -18.19 -8.88
N VAL A 141 -9.60 -17.01 -8.86
CA VAL A 141 -8.83 -16.54 -7.71
C VAL A 141 -9.74 -16.24 -6.53
N GLU A 142 -9.44 -16.83 -5.38
CA GLU A 142 -10.15 -16.57 -4.13
C GLU A 142 -9.71 -15.22 -3.54
N LYS A 143 -10.68 -14.41 -3.09
CA LYS A 143 -10.42 -13.04 -2.63
C LYS A 143 -10.95 -12.83 -1.23
N VAL A 144 -10.08 -12.33 -0.35
CA VAL A 144 -10.41 -11.92 1.02
C VAL A 144 -10.05 -10.45 1.19
N LEU A 145 -11.02 -9.64 1.61
CA LEU A 145 -10.80 -8.24 1.97
C LEU A 145 -11.06 -8.03 3.46
N LEU A 146 -9.98 -7.92 4.23
CA LEU A 146 -10.01 -7.70 5.67
C LEU A 146 -10.37 -6.24 5.99
N HIS A 147 -11.32 -6.08 6.92
CA HIS A 147 -11.71 -4.78 7.49
C HIS A 147 -11.59 -4.82 9.01
N GLY A 148 -11.44 -3.65 9.64
CA GLY A 148 -11.48 -3.49 11.11
C GLY A 148 -10.17 -3.74 11.85
N VAL A 149 -9.11 -4.15 11.16
CA VAL A 149 -7.80 -4.49 11.78
C VAL A 149 -6.80 -3.33 11.84
N GLY A 150 -7.01 -2.26 11.04
CA GLY A 150 -6.15 -1.07 11.05
C GLY A 150 -4.67 -1.43 10.85
N CYS A 151 -3.80 -0.88 11.71
CA CYS A 151 -2.35 -1.08 11.64
C CYS A 151 -1.90 -2.55 11.73
N ALA A 152 -2.69 -3.42 12.37
CA ALA A 152 -2.36 -4.84 12.46
C ALA A 152 -2.58 -5.59 11.13
N GLY A 153 -3.28 -4.98 10.18
CA GLY A 153 -3.75 -5.65 8.96
C GLY A 153 -2.65 -6.25 8.09
N GLY A 154 -1.45 -5.66 8.07
CA GLY A 154 -0.33 -6.20 7.30
C GLY A 154 0.16 -7.56 7.80
N LEU A 155 0.11 -7.79 9.12
CA LEU A 155 0.47 -9.08 9.72
C LEU A 155 -0.73 -10.03 9.83
N SER A 156 -1.95 -9.49 9.90
CA SER A 156 -3.18 -10.32 9.96
C SER A 156 -3.55 -11.00 8.64
N GLY A 157 -3.01 -10.52 7.52
CA GLY A 157 -3.24 -11.09 6.19
C GLY A 157 -2.03 -11.83 5.59
N ALA A 158 -0.93 -11.94 6.35
CA ALA A 158 0.29 -12.66 5.96
C ALA A 158 0.23 -14.12 6.42
#